data_AF-A0AA37UQY4-F1
#
_entry.id   AF-A0AA37UQY4-F1
#
_cell.length_a   1.000
_cell.length_b   1.000
_cell.length_c   1.000
_cell.angle_alpha   90.00
_cell.angle_beta   90.00
_cell.angle_gamma   90.00
#
_symmetry.space_group_name_H-M   'P 1'
#
loop_
_entity.id
_entity.type
_entity.pdbx_description
1 polymer ?
#
loop_
_entity_poly.entity_id
_entity_poly.type
_entity_poly.pdbx_seq_one_letter_code
_entity_poly.pdbx_strand_id
1 'polypeptide(L)'
;MGLYVFILFGSNFLDPLVAGWFNDAYGWRWTMNFGSIICAVCFIIMFFFMEETIYFRDNVIHGEVASSDSSGSQASKEAKHDANSTKEISESAPKAPATGTYAFSSPRNINSGWGKYGLFKVLPGRPSNVDMLRMAYRPVLMVFRLPTVAWGGFLYDINLAWYNVLNGTASPVLTGNPYNWSAALVGCIYAGPIIGTAVASLWSGNAADWITLQLARRNNGIREPEHRLWVLAVSGIISAAGLITWGVGAYHNVHWVGLVFGLGMLTFGVVTGGSIAVSYNVDCF
;
A
#
# COMPACT_ATOMS: atom_id res chain seq x y z
N MET A 1 -6.34 -7.06 -7.09
CA MET A 1 -5.46 -6.83 -5.93
C MET A 1 -4.65 -8.06 -5.53
N GLY A 2 -5.23 -9.26 -5.39
CA GLY A 2 -4.48 -10.48 -5.02
C GLY A 2 -3.25 -10.78 -5.88
N LEU A 3 -3.36 -10.73 -7.21
CA LEU A 3 -2.22 -10.95 -8.13
C LEU A 3 -1.12 -9.88 -8.00
N TYR A 4 -1.49 -8.64 -7.71
CA TYR A 4 -0.54 -7.55 -7.44
C TYR A 4 0.23 -7.80 -6.13
N VAL A 5 -0.48 -8.16 -5.06
CA VAL A 5 0.11 -8.52 -3.75
C VAL A 5 1.02 -9.74 -3.89
N PHE A 6 0.60 -10.74 -4.67
CA PHE A 6 1.41 -11.93 -4.95
C PHE A 6 2.72 -11.58 -5.66
N ILE A 7 2.69 -10.72 -6.68
CA ILE A 7 3.92 -10.32 -7.39
C ILE A 7 4.82 -9.48 -6.48
N LEU A 8 4.24 -8.55 -5.71
CA LEU A 8 4.98 -7.65 -4.82
C LEU A 8 5.69 -8.41 -3.70
N PHE A 9 4.99 -9.31 -3.01
CA PHE A 9 5.62 -10.09 -1.93
C PHE A 9 6.36 -11.33 -2.47
N GLY A 10 5.86 -11.97 -3.53
CA GLY A 10 6.48 -13.16 -4.14
C GLY A 10 7.85 -12.89 -4.75
N SER A 11 8.08 -11.70 -5.31
CA SER A 11 9.40 -11.30 -5.84
C SER A 11 10.48 -11.28 -4.74
N ASN A 12 10.16 -10.78 -3.55
CA ASN A 12 11.10 -10.73 -2.42
C ASN A 12 11.60 -12.12 -1.98
N PHE A 13 10.83 -13.18 -2.22
CA PHE A 13 11.22 -14.55 -1.90
C PHE A 13 11.89 -15.28 -3.08
N LEU A 14 11.75 -14.75 -4.30
CA LEU A 14 12.44 -15.27 -5.48
C LEU A 14 13.93 -14.90 -5.47
N ASP A 15 14.28 -13.71 -4.96
CA ASP A 15 15.67 -13.24 -4.94
C ASP A 15 16.61 -14.17 -4.16
N PRO A 16 16.30 -14.60 -2.92
CA PRO A 16 17.16 -15.51 -2.16
C PRO A 16 17.25 -16.91 -2.79
N LEU A 17 16.18 -17.35 -3.47
CA LEU A 17 16.16 -18.61 -4.21
C LEU A 17 17.20 -18.56 -5.35
N VAL A 18 17.14 -17.55 -6.21
CA VAL A 18 18.09 -17.38 -7.33
C VAL A 18 19.51 -17.13 -6.81
N ALA A 19 19.65 -16.30 -5.78
CA ALA A 19 20.93 -15.98 -5.16
C ALA A 19 21.61 -17.21 -4.56
N GLY A 20 20.86 -18.16 -3.98
CA GLY A 20 21.39 -19.41 -3.44
C GLY A 20 22.09 -20.27 -4.50
N TRP A 21 21.46 -20.44 -5.68
CA TRP A 21 22.05 -21.18 -6.81
C TRP A 21 23.27 -20.48 -7.40
N PHE A 22 23.21 -19.15 -7.53
CA PHE A 22 24.36 -18.37 -8.00
C PHE A 22 25.54 -18.41 -7.04
N ASN A 23 25.28 -18.39 -5.73
CA ASN A 23 26.32 -18.47 -4.70
C ASN A 23 27.06 -19.80 -4.77
N ASP A 24 26.36 -20.91 -5.00
CA ASP A 24 26.99 -22.23 -5.12
C ASP A 24 27.84 -22.35 -6.41
N ALA A 25 27.38 -21.76 -7.52
CA ALA A 25 28.07 -21.84 -8.81
C ALA A 25 29.27 -20.88 -8.95
N TYR A 26 29.15 -19.63 -8.49
CA TYR A 26 30.13 -18.55 -8.75
C TYR A 26 30.72 -17.91 -7.48
N GLY A 27 30.24 -18.33 -6.31
CA GLY A 27 30.68 -17.80 -5.01
C GLY A 27 30.02 -16.47 -4.63
N TRP A 28 30.11 -16.14 -3.33
CA TRP A 28 29.36 -15.04 -2.72
C TRP A 28 29.68 -13.64 -3.28
N ARG A 29 30.93 -13.42 -3.75
CA ARG A 29 31.37 -12.13 -4.31
C ARG A 29 30.68 -11.83 -5.64
N TRP A 30 30.50 -12.86 -6.46
CA TRP A 30 29.84 -12.72 -7.76
C TRP A 30 28.34 -12.50 -7.62
N THR A 31 27.70 -13.10 -6.61
CA THR A 31 26.28 -12.85 -6.30
C THR A 31 26.01 -11.36 -6.03
N MET A 32 26.89 -10.68 -5.29
CA MET A 32 26.77 -9.24 -5.02
C MET A 32 26.97 -8.38 -6.28
N ASN A 33 27.97 -8.72 -7.11
CA ASN A 33 28.22 -8.02 -8.37
C ASN A 33 27.08 -8.22 -9.38
N PHE A 34 26.48 -9.40 -9.42
CA PHE A 34 25.33 -9.65 -10.29
C PHE A 34 24.11 -8.85 -9.86
N GLY A 35 23.85 -8.78 -8.55
CA GLY A 35 22.80 -7.92 -7.98
C GLY A 35 22.99 -6.45 -8.35
N SER A 36 24.23 -5.93 -8.26
CA SER A 36 24.50 -4.54 -8.62
C SER A 36 24.32 -4.24 -10.11
N ILE A 37 24.63 -5.19 -11.00
CA ILE A 37 24.38 -5.06 -12.44
C ILE A 37 22.87 -4.98 -12.71
N ILE A 38 22.07 -5.85 -12.10
CA ILE A 38 20.60 -5.81 -12.25
C ILE A 38 20.05 -4.47 -11.74
N CYS A 39 20.49 -4.01 -10.56
CA CYS A 39 20.08 -2.71 -10.03
C CYS A 39 20.46 -1.56 -10.96
N ALA A 40 21.65 -1.59 -11.58
CA ALA A 40 22.09 -0.57 -12.53
C ALA A 40 21.23 -0.56 -13.81
N VAL A 41 20.88 -1.75 -14.34
CA VAL A 41 19.98 -1.87 -15.50
C VAL A 41 18.58 -1.36 -15.14
N CYS A 42 18.04 -1.74 -13.99
CA CYS A 42 16.76 -1.24 -13.50
C CYS A 42 16.77 0.29 -13.33
N PHE A 43 17.87 0.85 -12.82
CA PHE A 43 18.05 2.29 -12.69
C PHE A 43 18.04 2.99 -14.05
N ILE A 44 18.74 2.45 -15.06
CA ILE A 44 18.74 3.00 -16.42
C ILE A 44 17.32 2.96 -17.02
N ILE A 45 16.63 1.83 -16.89
CA ILE A 45 15.25 1.68 -17.39
C ILE A 45 14.33 2.68 -16.70
N MET A 46 14.38 2.77 -15.37
CA MET A 46 13.59 3.73 -14.61
C MET A 46 13.92 5.17 -14.98
N PHE A 47 15.18 5.50 -15.21
CA PHE A 47 15.59 6.85 -15.58
C PHE A 47 15.04 7.30 -16.94
N PHE A 48 14.98 6.40 -17.93
CA PHE A 48 14.52 6.74 -19.29
C PHE A 48 13.02 6.50 -19.53
N PHE A 49 12.43 5.48 -18.90
CA PHE A 49 11.07 5.03 -19.18
C PHE A 49 10.05 5.38 -18.09
N MET A 50 10.49 5.80 -16.90
CA MET A 50 9.55 6.20 -15.86
C MET A 50 9.00 7.58 -16.16
N GLU A 51 7.68 7.68 -16.14
CA GLU A 51 6.97 8.91 -16.38
C GLU A 51 6.82 9.67 -15.05
N GLU A 52 6.94 10.99 -15.08
CA GLU A 52 6.66 11.85 -13.93
C GLU A 52 5.21 11.62 -13.45
N THR A 53 5.04 11.01 -12.27
CA THR A 53 3.74 10.66 -11.68
C THR A 53 3.13 11.78 -10.83
N ILE A 54 3.73 12.97 -10.80
CA ILE A 54 3.21 14.12 -10.06
C ILE A 54 1.85 14.55 -10.64
N TYR A 55 0.79 14.30 -9.88
CA TYR A 55 -0.56 14.76 -10.15
C TYR A 55 -0.85 16.05 -9.38
N PHE A 56 -1.18 17.13 -10.10
CA PHE A 56 -1.63 18.37 -9.48
C PHE A 56 -3.09 18.25 -9.07
N ARG A 57 -3.35 18.21 -7.76
CA ARG A 57 -4.68 18.50 -7.23
C ARG A 57 -4.83 20.00 -7.20
N ASP A 58 -5.70 20.56 -8.02
CA ASP A 58 -6.19 21.91 -7.77
C ASP A 58 -6.83 21.90 -6.38
N ASN A 59 -6.39 22.81 -5.52
CA ASN A 59 -6.89 22.96 -4.16
C ASN A 59 -8.32 23.55 -4.17
N VAL A 60 -9.28 22.83 -4.75
CA VAL A 60 -10.71 23.22 -4.79
C VAL A 60 -11.49 22.60 -3.63
N ILE A 61 -10.82 22.31 -2.50
CA ILE A 61 -11.52 22.25 -1.22
C ILE A 61 -11.56 23.69 -0.71
N HIS A 62 -12.42 24.51 -1.32
CA HIS A 62 -12.97 25.65 -0.59
C HIS A 62 -13.77 25.07 0.56
N GLY A 63 -13.13 25.00 1.73
CA GLY A 63 -13.86 24.99 2.97
C GLY A 63 -14.73 26.24 2.97
N GLU A 64 -16.04 26.03 2.93
CA GLU A 64 -17.02 27.04 3.31
C GLU A 64 -16.84 27.30 4.81
N VAL A 65 -15.82 28.09 5.13
CA VAL A 65 -15.76 28.80 6.40
C VAL A 65 -16.71 29.97 6.19
N ALA A 66 -17.98 29.73 6.49
CA ALA A 66 -18.98 30.77 6.67
C ALA A 66 -18.48 31.72 7.77
N SER A 67 -17.72 32.72 7.35
CA SER A 67 -17.34 33.87 8.16
C SER A 67 -18.44 34.89 7.95
N SER A 68 -19.47 34.79 8.79
CA SER A 68 -20.32 35.92 9.08
C SER A 68 -19.42 37.04 9.58
N ASP A 69 -19.28 38.12 8.83
CA ASP A 69 -19.30 39.47 9.41
C ASP A 69 -19.55 40.52 8.32
N SER A 70 -20.70 41.18 8.52
CA SER A 70 -21.14 42.40 7.85
C SER A 70 -20.19 43.57 8.13
N SER A 71 -19.88 44.39 7.12
CA SER A 71 -20.11 45.85 7.13
C SER A 71 -19.44 46.57 5.94
N GLY A 72 -20.27 47.22 5.11
CA GLY A 72 -20.09 48.55 4.52
C GLY A 72 -18.89 48.86 3.61
N SER A 73 -19.13 49.14 2.33
CA SER A 73 -19.25 50.52 1.81
C SER A 73 -19.30 50.59 0.27
N GLN A 74 -20.39 51.20 -0.22
CA GLN A 74 -20.64 52.00 -1.42
C GLN A 74 -19.58 52.10 -2.54
N ALA A 75 -20.03 51.94 -3.81
CA ALA A 75 -20.07 53.03 -4.81
C ALA A 75 -20.68 52.57 -6.17
N SER A 76 -21.91 53.04 -6.43
CA SER A 76 -22.43 53.65 -7.69
C SER A 76 -22.16 53.04 -9.08
N LYS A 77 -23.25 52.71 -9.81
CA LYS A 77 -23.76 53.51 -10.97
C LYS A 77 -25.09 52.98 -11.53
N GLU A 78 -25.94 53.94 -11.87
CA GLU A 78 -27.34 53.87 -12.32
C GLU A 78 -27.52 53.61 -13.84
N ALA A 79 -28.69 53.06 -14.23
CA ALA A 79 -29.60 53.54 -15.30
C ALA A 79 -30.66 52.43 -15.60
N LYS A 80 -31.94 52.57 -15.22
CA LYS A 80 -33.09 53.11 -16.01
C LYS A 80 -33.41 52.25 -17.26
N HIS A 81 -34.62 51.76 -17.58
CA HIS A 81 -35.97 52.38 -17.54
C HIS A 81 -37.06 51.31 -17.89
N ASP A 82 -38.26 51.44 -17.29
CA ASP A 82 -39.67 51.28 -17.78
C ASP A 82 -40.10 50.17 -18.79
N ALA A 83 -41.37 49.79 -18.96
CA ALA A 83 -42.58 49.62 -18.15
C ALA A 83 -43.68 49.04 -19.09
N ASN A 84 -44.53 48.17 -18.53
CA ASN A 84 -45.98 48.03 -18.77
C ASN A 84 -46.60 46.99 -19.77
N SER A 85 -47.50 46.17 -19.18
CA SER A 85 -48.76 45.52 -19.67
C SER A 85 -48.70 44.48 -20.82
N THR A 86 -49.29 43.28 -20.80
CA THR A 86 -50.59 42.81 -20.24
C THR A 86 -50.62 41.27 -20.16
N LYS A 87 -51.20 40.75 -19.06
CA LYS A 87 -51.86 39.45 -18.80
C LYS A 87 -51.82 38.35 -19.89
N GLU A 88 -51.40 37.14 -19.49
CA GLU A 88 -52.30 35.97 -19.41
C GLU A 88 -51.82 35.01 -18.32
N ILE A 89 -52.78 34.53 -17.52
CA ILE A 89 -52.61 33.64 -16.38
C ILE A 89 -52.66 32.22 -16.94
N SER A 90 -51.60 31.43 -16.74
CA SER A 90 -51.71 29.98 -16.72
C SER A 90 -50.89 29.43 -15.57
N GLU A 91 -51.64 28.83 -14.66
CA GLU A 91 -51.26 28.30 -13.36
C GLU A 91 -50.60 26.92 -13.57
N SER A 92 -49.29 26.82 -13.34
CA SER A 92 -48.65 25.54 -13.00
C SER A 92 -47.36 25.79 -12.19
N ALA A 93 -47.21 24.95 -11.17
CA ALA A 93 -46.31 25.10 -10.04
C ALA A 93 -44.81 24.82 -10.39
N PRO A 94 -43.89 24.89 -9.41
CA PRO A 94 -42.68 25.71 -9.45
C PRO A 94 -41.56 25.17 -10.35
N LYS A 95 -40.84 26.12 -10.97
CA LYS A 95 -39.60 25.89 -11.73
C LYS A 95 -38.60 25.10 -10.88
N ALA A 96 -38.25 23.91 -11.35
CA ALA A 96 -37.09 23.17 -10.88
C ALA A 96 -35.83 24.06 -10.97
N PRO A 97 -34.98 24.11 -9.93
CA PRO A 97 -33.74 24.85 -9.98
C PRO A 97 -32.88 24.28 -11.11
N ALA A 98 -32.38 25.20 -11.93
CA ALA A 98 -31.59 24.93 -13.11
C ALA A 98 -30.54 23.84 -12.84
N THR A 99 -30.50 22.87 -13.75
CA THR A 99 -29.42 21.91 -13.91
C THR A 99 -28.11 22.68 -14.01
N GLY A 100 -27.47 22.91 -12.86
CA GLY A 100 -26.08 23.28 -12.78
C GLY A 100 -25.31 22.08 -13.29
N THR A 101 -25.09 22.02 -14.60
CA THR A 101 -24.06 21.18 -15.16
C THR A 101 -22.76 21.66 -14.54
N TYR A 102 -22.35 21.03 -13.44
CA TYR A 102 -20.97 21.04 -13.03
C TYR A 102 -20.23 20.43 -14.21
N ALA A 103 -19.72 21.29 -15.10
CA ALA A 103 -18.77 20.88 -16.09
C ALA A 103 -17.57 20.38 -15.28
N PHE A 104 -17.52 19.06 -15.06
CA PHE A 104 -16.29 18.41 -14.65
C PHE A 104 -15.33 18.73 -15.78
N SER A 105 -14.49 19.76 -15.60
CA SER A 105 -13.43 20.04 -16.55
C SER A 105 -12.63 18.75 -16.60
N SER A 106 -12.73 18.04 -17.73
CA SER A 106 -11.98 16.82 -17.93
C SER A 106 -10.52 17.15 -17.59
N PRO A 107 -9.85 16.40 -16.69
CA PRO A 107 -8.47 16.69 -16.35
C PRO A 107 -7.71 16.68 -17.67
N ARG A 108 -7.15 17.84 -18.05
CA ARG A 108 -6.39 17.98 -19.28
C ARG A 108 -5.34 16.88 -19.23
N ASN A 109 -5.45 15.89 -20.13
CA ASN A 109 -4.48 14.82 -20.23
C ASN A 109 -3.16 15.44 -20.73
N ILE A 110 -2.36 15.94 -19.80
CA ILE A 110 -1.06 16.58 -20.04
C ILE A 110 -0.02 15.57 -20.55
N ASN A 111 -0.39 14.28 -20.60
CA ASN A 111 0.47 13.14 -20.91
C ASN A 111 0.05 12.37 -22.19
N SER A 112 -0.45 13.08 -23.21
CA SER A 112 -0.66 12.52 -24.56
C SER A 112 0.62 12.65 -25.41
N GLY A 113 1.23 11.52 -25.79
CA GLY A 113 2.30 11.44 -26.81
C GLY A 113 3.72 11.16 -26.31
N TRP A 114 4.71 11.29 -27.21
CA TRP A 114 6.14 10.99 -26.97
C TRP A 114 6.87 12.09 -26.18
N GLY A 115 6.24 13.24 -25.94
CA GLY A 115 6.71 14.31 -25.04
C GLY A 115 6.55 13.99 -23.54
N LYS A 116 6.29 12.71 -23.22
CA LYS A 116 6.07 12.14 -21.88
C LYS A 116 7.37 11.73 -21.18
N TYR A 117 8.45 11.51 -21.96
CA TYR A 117 9.77 11.09 -21.47
C TYR A 117 10.80 12.23 -21.41
N GLY A 118 10.34 13.48 -21.32
CA GLY A 118 11.24 14.64 -21.18
C GLY A 118 11.84 14.69 -19.77
N LEU A 119 13.17 14.54 -19.65
CA LEU A 119 13.91 14.54 -18.38
C LEU A 119 13.67 15.78 -17.49
N PHE A 120 13.37 16.93 -18.09
CA PHE A 120 13.19 18.20 -17.39
C PHE A 120 12.01 18.98 -17.96
N LYS A 121 10.79 18.58 -17.60
CA LYS A 121 9.58 19.34 -17.92
C LYS A 121 9.24 20.27 -16.76
N VAL A 122 9.27 21.57 -17.00
CA VAL A 122 8.77 22.56 -16.03
C VAL A 122 7.25 22.62 -16.20
N LEU A 123 6.51 21.92 -15.34
CA LEU A 123 5.05 22.04 -15.31
C LEU A 123 4.65 23.23 -14.43
N PRO A 124 3.73 24.12 -14.89
CA PRO A 124 3.18 25.17 -14.05
C PRO A 124 2.39 24.53 -12.91
N GLY A 125 2.77 24.83 -11.66
CA GLY A 125 2.15 24.25 -10.45
C GLY A 125 3.00 23.22 -9.69
N ARG A 126 4.26 22.97 -10.10
CA ARG A 126 5.19 22.08 -9.36
C ARG A 126 5.30 22.52 -7.88
N PRO A 127 4.98 21.66 -6.89
CA PRO A 127 5.22 22.00 -5.48
C PRO A 127 6.71 22.27 -5.28
N SER A 128 7.03 23.31 -4.51
CA SER A 128 8.42 23.69 -4.23
C SER A 128 9.17 22.51 -3.61
N ASN A 129 10.51 22.47 -3.75
CA ASN A 129 11.36 21.49 -3.05
C ASN A 129 11.10 21.52 -1.53
N VAL A 130 10.73 22.70 -1.00
CA VAL A 130 10.34 22.88 0.41
C VAL A 130 9.01 22.20 0.72
N ASP A 131 8.03 22.25 -0.18
CA ASP A 131 6.75 21.57 -0.01
C ASP A 131 6.89 20.06 -0.19
N MET A 132 7.78 19.60 -1.05
CA MET A 132 8.16 18.19 -1.17
C MET A 132 8.79 17.68 0.14
N LEU A 133 9.73 18.42 0.72
CA LEU A 133 10.32 18.07 2.01
C LEU A 133 9.28 18.13 3.14
N ARG A 134 8.33 19.08 3.06
CA ARG A 134 7.16 19.14 3.96
C ARG A 134 6.26 17.93 3.85
N MET A 135 6.00 17.45 2.64
CA MET A 135 5.25 16.22 2.42
C MET A 135 6.01 15.00 2.95
N ALA A 136 7.35 14.97 2.83
CA ALA A 136 8.17 13.88 3.32
C ALA A 136 8.21 13.75 4.85
N TYR A 137 8.20 14.85 5.61
CA TYR A 137 8.22 14.79 7.08
C TYR A 137 6.82 14.63 7.72
N ARG A 138 5.73 14.95 6.99
CA ARG A 138 4.34 14.85 7.51
C ARG A 138 3.99 13.47 8.09
N PRO A 139 4.33 12.34 7.45
CA PRO A 139 4.07 11.01 8.00
C PRO A 139 4.73 10.81 9.36
N VAL A 140 5.95 11.31 9.57
CA VAL A 140 6.68 11.17 10.84
C VAL A 140 5.94 11.91 11.97
N LEU A 141 5.46 13.11 11.72
CA LEU A 141 4.65 13.86 12.70
C LEU A 141 3.29 13.20 12.97
N MET A 142 2.67 12.58 11.96
CA MET A 142 1.39 11.87 12.11
C MET A 142 1.53 10.66 13.03
N VAL A 143 2.64 9.92 12.97
CA VAL A 143 2.91 8.78 13.87
C VAL A 143 2.93 9.22 15.34
N PHE A 144 3.55 10.36 15.66
CA PHE A 144 3.60 10.85 17.05
C PHE A 144 2.28 11.48 17.54
N ARG A 145 1.45 11.98 16.62
CA ARG A 145 0.22 12.70 16.97
C ARG A 145 -1.03 11.80 17.01
N LEU A 146 -0.99 10.66 16.31
CA LEU A 146 -2.10 9.74 16.16
C LEU A 146 -1.70 8.36 16.72
N PRO A 147 -2.13 8.01 17.95
CA PRO A 147 -1.78 6.74 18.59
C PRO A 147 -2.18 5.52 17.75
N THR A 148 -3.28 5.63 17.01
CA THR A 148 -3.79 4.60 16.09
C THR A 148 -2.79 4.28 14.97
N VAL A 149 -2.11 5.30 14.44
CA VAL A 149 -1.08 5.14 13.39
C VAL A 149 0.17 4.50 13.97
N ALA A 150 0.61 4.94 15.16
CA ALA A 150 1.74 4.33 15.84
C ALA A 150 1.50 2.85 16.15
N TRP A 151 0.31 2.51 16.63
CA TRP A 151 -0.09 1.12 16.89
C TRP A 151 -0.09 0.27 15.61
N GLY A 152 -0.69 0.77 14.53
CA GLY A 152 -0.69 0.06 13.24
C GLY A 152 0.72 -0.12 12.66
N GLY A 153 1.56 0.89 12.78
CA GLY A 153 2.98 0.82 12.40
C GLY A 153 3.76 -0.19 13.22
N PHE A 154 3.57 -0.20 14.54
CA PHE A 154 4.20 -1.16 15.45
C PHE A 154 3.78 -2.61 15.13
N LEU A 155 2.50 -2.85 14.85
CA LEU A 155 1.99 -4.16 14.44
C LEU A 155 2.57 -4.61 13.10
N TYR A 156 2.75 -3.69 12.15
CA TYR A 156 3.39 -4.00 10.88
C TYR A 156 4.87 -4.39 11.09
N ASP A 157 5.59 -3.59 11.88
CA ASP A 157 7.02 -3.77 12.14
C ASP A 157 7.32 -5.05 12.92
N ILE A 158 6.55 -5.39 13.95
CA ILE A 158 6.78 -6.63 14.73
C ILE A 158 6.63 -7.89 13.85
N ASN A 159 5.70 -7.90 12.89
CA ASN A 159 5.55 -9.00 11.94
C ASN A 159 6.78 -9.08 11.01
N LEU A 160 7.24 -7.93 10.50
CA LEU A 160 8.42 -7.87 9.64
C LEU A 160 9.72 -8.23 10.39
N ALA A 161 9.85 -7.85 11.66
CA ALA A 161 10.99 -8.15 12.50
C ALA A 161 11.16 -9.67 12.70
N TRP A 162 10.08 -10.37 13.04
CA TRP A 162 10.11 -11.84 13.19
C TRP A 162 10.44 -12.55 11.88
N TYR A 163 9.96 -12.03 10.75
CA TYR A 163 10.35 -12.53 9.43
C TYR A 163 11.85 -12.35 9.17
N ASN A 164 12.41 -11.18 9.50
CA ASN A 164 13.83 -10.92 9.30
C ASN A 164 14.72 -11.80 10.20
N VAL A 165 14.30 -12.06 11.44
CA VAL A 165 14.98 -13.02 12.34
C VAL A 165 15.03 -14.41 11.72
N LEU A 166 13.93 -14.87 11.11
CA LEU A 166 13.89 -16.15 10.42
C LEU A 166 14.79 -16.19 9.20
N ASN A 167 14.77 -15.13 8.39
CA ASN A 167 15.63 -15.00 7.21
C ASN A 167 17.12 -15.06 7.59
N GLY A 168 17.52 -14.29 8.62
CA GLY A 168 18.89 -14.27 9.12
C GLY A 168 19.34 -15.58 9.78
N THR A 169 18.42 -16.35 10.38
CA THR A 169 18.73 -17.64 11.00
C THR A 169 18.64 -18.82 10.04
N ALA A 170 17.96 -18.69 8.89
CA ALA A 170 17.83 -19.76 7.90
C ALA A 170 19.18 -20.27 7.39
N SER A 171 20.09 -19.37 7.03
CA SER A 171 21.42 -19.77 6.53
C SER A 171 22.25 -20.54 7.58
N PRO A 172 22.48 -20.03 8.80
CA PRO A 172 23.30 -20.74 9.79
C PRO A 172 22.64 -22.04 10.29
N VAL A 173 21.31 -22.10 10.44
CA VAL A 173 20.61 -23.31 10.93
C VAL A 173 20.68 -24.45 9.92
N LEU A 174 20.52 -24.16 8.62
CA LEU A 174 20.52 -25.18 7.56
C LEU A 174 21.92 -25.59 7.10
N THR A 175 22.90 -24.69 7.23
CA THR A 175 24.31 -24.99 6.92
C THR A 175 24.99 -25.74 8.09
N GLY A 176 24.46 -25.62 9.30
CA GLY A 176 24.95 -26.33 10.48
C GLY A 176 24.63 -27.83 10.48
N ASN A 177 25.32 -28.57 11.34
CA ASN A 177 24.96 -29.95 11.68
C ASN A 177 23.56 -29.93 12.32
N PRO A 178 22.55 -30.67 11.84
CA PRO A 178 22.55 -31.93 11.07
C PRO A 178 22.18 -31.88 9.58
N TYR A 179 21.88 -30.70 9.00
CA TYR A 179 21.41 -30.60 7.63
C TYR A 179 22.56 -30.49 6.62
N ASN A 180 23.63 -29.76 6.96
CA ASN A 180 24.82 -29.56 6.10
C ASN A 180 24.44 -29.23 4.64
N TRP A 181 23.48 -28.34 4.45
CA TRP A 181 22.99 -27.98 3.11
C TRP A 181 23.95 -27.03 2.39
N SER A 182 24.09 -27.23 1.07
CA SER A 182 24.71 -26.24 0.20
C SER A 182 23.86 -24.96 0.12
N ALA A 183 24.47 -23.83 -0.21
CA ALA A 183 23.80 -22.55 -0.41
C ALA A 183 22.61 -22.64 -1.39
N ALA A 184 22.68 -23.49 -2.41
CA ALA A 184 21.58 -23.73 -3.34
C ALA A 184 20.35 -24.36 -2.64
N LEU A 185 20.58 -25.37 -1.80
CA LEU A 185 19.53 -26.03 -1.00
C LEU A 185 18.93 -25.09 0.05
N VAL A 186 19.74 -24.22 0.65
CA VAL A 186 19.26 -23.16 1.55
C VAL A 186 18.35 -22.20 0.79
N GLY A 187 18.67 -21.85 -0.46
CA GLY A 187 17.80 -21.06 -1.33
C GLY A 187 16.44 -21.73 -1.59
N CYS A 188 16.40 -23.05 -1.72
CA CYS A 188 15.16 -23.81 -1.97
C CYS A 188 14.14 -23.70 -0.82
N ILE A 189 14.54 -23.37 0.41
CA ILE A 189 13.60 -23.21 1.52
C ILE A 189 12.61 -22.06 1.29
N TYR A 190 13.02 -21.06 0.50
CA TYR A 190 12.19 -19.90 0.14
C TYR A 190 11.01 -20.25 -0.77
N ALA A 191 10.96 -21.47 -1.32
CA ALA A 191 9.76 -21.99 -1.97
C ALA A 191 8.55 -22.06 -1.00
N GLY A 192 8.78 -22.36 0.29
CA GLY A 192 7.74 -22.33 1.32
C GLY A 192 7.07 -20.96 1.47
N PRO A 193 7.85 -19.89 1.69
CA PRO A 193 7.38 -18.50 1.65
C PRO A 193 6.63 -18.10 0.40
N ILE A 194 7.06 -18.55 -0.79
CA ILE A 194 6.35 -18.29 -2.05
C ILE A 194 4.94 -18.91 -2.02
N ILE A 195 4.84 -20.16 -1.56
CA ILE A 195 3.55 -20.84 -1.39
C ILE A 195 2.70 -20.16 -0.31
N GLY A 196 3.29 -19.82 0.83
CA GLY A 196 2.64 -19.10 1.92
C GLY A 196 2.08 -17.76 1.46
N THR A 197 2.83 -17.03 0.64
CA THR A 197 2.41 -15.76 0.02
C THR A 197 1.32 -15.95 -1.02
N ALA A 198 1.37 -17.02 -1.84
CA ALA A 198 0.30 -17.35 -2.76
C ALA A 198 -1.03 -17.58 -2.01
N VAL A 199 -1.00 -18.41 -0.97
CA VAL A 199 -2.17 -18.68 -0.11
C VAL A 199 -2.64 -17.41 0.60
N ALA A 200 -1.71 -16.59 1.12
CA ALA A 200 -2.03 -15.33 1.77
C ALA A 200 -2.66 -14.32 0.81
N SER A 201 -2.21 -14.25 -0.44
CA SER A 201 -2.75 -13.35 -1.45
C SER A 201 -4.18 -13.71 -1.84
N LEU A 202 -4.49 -15.01 -1.92
CA LEU A 202 -5.84 -15.52 -2.15
C LEU A 202 -6.75 -15.25 -0.95
N TRP A 203 -6.25 -15.48 0.26
CA TRP A 203 -6.97 -15.22 1.50
C TRP A 203 -7.21 -13.72 1.73
N SER A 204 -6.19 -12.89 1.58
CA SER A 204 -6.28 -11.44 1.80
C SER A 204 -7.11 -10.73 0.73
N GLY A 205 -7.23 -11.29 -0.48
CA GLY A 205 -8.12 -10.75 -1.50
C GLY A 205 -9.57 -11.16 -1.25
N ASN A 206 -9.86 -12.45 -1.42
CA ASN A 206 -11.24 -12.92 -1.48
C ASN A 206 -11.84 -13.19 -0.09
N ALA A 207 -11.05 -13.74 0.84
CA ALA A 207 -11.56 -14.09 2.17
C ALA A 207 -11.69 -12.86 3.07
N ALA A 208 -10.77 -11.88 2.98
CA ALA A 208 -10.89 -10.64 3.75
C ALA A 208 -12.14 -9.82 3.36
N ASP A 209 -12.42 -9.71 2.07
CA ASP A 209 -13.62 -9.03 1.57
C ASP A 209 -14.89 -9.81 1.95
N TRP A 210 -14.85 -11.15 1.86
CA TRP A 210 -15.97 -11.99 2.26
C TRP A 210 -16.28 -11.92 3.76
N ILE A 211 -15.27 -12.03 4.63
CA ILE A 211 -15.43 -11.94 6.09
C ILE A 211 -15.96 -10.57 6.48
N THR A 212 -15.43 -9.50 5.89
CA THR A 212 -15.90 -8.14 6.19
C THR A 212 -17.32 -7.89 5.69
N LEU A 213 -17.73 -8.44 4.54
CA LEU A 213 -19.13 -8.41 4.09
C LEU A 213 -20.05 -9.23 5.00
N GLN A 214 -19.58 -10.37 5.50
CA GLN A 214 -20.38 -11.23 6.38
C GLN A 214 -20.55 -10.64 7.77
N LEU A 215 -19.51 -10.03 8.35
CA LEU A 215 -19.60 -9.30 9.61
C LEU A 215 -20.45 -8.03 9.46
N ALA A 216 -20.32 -7.28 8.35
CA ALA A 216 -21.17 -6.12 8.08
C ALA A 216 -22.66 -6.51 7.93
N ARG A 217 -22.97 -7.64 7.28
CA ARG A 217 -24.35 -8.17 7.22
C ARG A 217 -24.89 -8.59 8.58
N ARG A 218 -24.02 -9.08 9.48
CA ARG A 218 -24.42 -9.50 10.83
C ARG A 218 -24.57 -8.31 11.80
N ASN A 219 -23.95 -7.17 11.50
CA ASN A 219 -23.99 -5.94 12.33
C ASN A 219 -24.89 -4.84 11.73
N ASN A 220 -26.06 -5.20 11.17
CA ASN A 220 -27.05 -4.25 10.63
C ASN A 220 -26.49 -3.27 9.57
N GLY A 221 -25.52 -3.70 8.75
CA GLY A 221 -24.99 -2.90 7.64
C GLY A 221 -23.95 -1.85 8.03
N ILE A 222 -23.56 -1.77 9.31
CA ILE A 222 -22.52 -0.85 9.78
C ILE A 222 -21.17 -1.58 9.71
N ARG A 223 -20.26 -1.04 8.89
CA ARG A 223 -18.90 -1.57 8.71
C ARG A 223 -17.97 -0.84 9.67
N GLU A 224 -17.60 -1.51 10.76
CA GLU A 224 -16.67 -0.97 11.75
C GLU A 224 -15.24 -1.43 11.45
N PRO A 225 -14.22 -0.57 11.62
CA PRO A 225 -12.82 -0.96 11.44
C PRO A 225 -12.38 -2.13 12.36
N GLU A 226 -13.07 -2.31 13.49
CA GLU A 226 -12.76 -3.31 14.52
C GLU A 226 -12.99 -4.75 14.08
N HIS A 227 -13.85 -4.98 13.08
CA HIS A 227 -14.06 -6.31 12.51
C HIS A 227 -12.78 -6.92 11.92
N ARG A 228 -11.80 -6.08 11.56
CA ARG A 228 -10.48 -6.52 11.08
C ARG A 228 -9.57 -7.05 12.20
N LEU A 229 -9.79 -6.64 13.45
CA LEU A 229 -8.98 -7.07 14.60
C LEU A 229 -9.08 -8.59 14.80
N TRP A 230 -10.24 -9.17 14.56
CA TRP A 230 -10.45 -10.63 14.60
C TRP A 230 -9.60 -11.36 13.56
N VAL A 231 -9.51 -10.83 12.35
CA VAL A 231 -8.67 -11.41 11.29
C VAL A 231 -7.19 -11.28 11.65
N LEU A 232 -6.81 -10.17 12.29
CA LEU A 232 -5.45 -9.95 12.80
C LEU A 232 -5.09 -10.91 13.96
N ALA A 233 -6.05 -11.22 14.84
CA ALA A 233 -5.83 -12.21 15.89
C ALA A 233 -5.60 -13.61 15.32
N VAL A 234 -6.36 -14.00 14.30
CA VAL A 234 -6.17 -15.28 13.59
C VAL A 234 -4.81 -15.33 12.90
N SER A 235 -4.40 -14.27 12.19
CA SER A 235 -3.07 -14.22 11.56
C SER A 235 -1.95 -14.23 12.61
N GLY A 236 -2.15 -13.60 13.76
CA GLY A 236 -1.21 -13.63 14.89
C GLY A 236 -1.00 -15.04 15.44
N ILE A 237 -2.07 -15.82 15.63
CA ILE A 237 -1.97 -17.21 16.09
C ILE A 237 -1.22 -18.08 15.07
N ILE A 238 -1.50 -17.91 13.77
CA ILE A 238 -0.82 -18.64 12.70
C ILE A 238 0.67 -18.26 12.64
N SER A 239 1.00 -16.98 12.81
CA SER A 239 2.39 -16.49 12.87
C SER A 239 3.14 -17.06 14.07
N ALA A 240 2.51 -17.08 15.25
CA ALA A 240 3.07 -17.65 16.46
C ALA A 240 3.31 -19.16 16.31
N ALA A 241 2.36 -19.89 15.72
CA ALA A 241 2.53 -21.29 15.40
C ALA A 241 3.71 -21.51 14.44
N GLY A 242 3.85 -20.69 13.38
CA GLY A 242 4.98 -20.74 12.45
C GLY A 242 6.34 -20.50 13.14
N LEU A 243 6.42 -19.52 14.05
CA LEU A 243 7.61 -19.25 14.86
C LEU A 243 7.98 -20.42 15.76
N ILE A 244 6.99 -21.03 16.43
CA ILE A 244 7.20 -22.18 17.30
C ILE A 244 7.68 -23.38 16.47
N THR A 245 7.04 -23.64 15.32
CA THR A 245 7.44 -24.72 14.42
C THR A 245 8.87 -24.53 13.93
N TRP A 246 9.30 -23.30 13.60
CA TRP A 246 10.68 -23.03 13.23
C TRP A 246 11.65 -23.19 14.40
N GLY A 247 11.38 -22.53 15.53
CA GLY A 247 12.30 -22.52 16.68
C GLY A 247 12.46 -23.89 17.32
N VAL A 248 11.35 -24.56 17.63
CA VAL A 248 11.35 -25.91 18.21
C VAL A 248 11.80 -26.94 17.17
N GLY A 249 11.44 -26.75 15.89
CA GLY A 249 11.85 -27.60 14.79
C GLY A 249 13.35 -27.56 14.52
N ALA A 250 13.96 -26.38 14.62
CA ALA A 250 15.40 -26.20 14.52
C ALA A 250 16.13 -26.84 15.70
N TYR A 251 15.61 -26.72 16.93
CA TYR A 251 16.23 -27.33 18.12
C TYR A 251 16.17 -28.87 18.12
N HIS A 252 15.04 -29.45 17.71
CA HIS A 252 14.85 -30.91 17.68
C HIS A 252 15.29 -31.58 16.38
N ASN A 253 15.94 -30.84 15.47
CA ASN A 253 16.42 -31.39 14.20
C ASN A 253 15.28 -32.08 13.39
N VAL A 254 14.11 -31.44 13.36
CA VAL A 254 12.91 -31.96 12.71
C VAL A 254 13.02 -31.85 11.19
N HIS A 255 12.63 -32.90 10.48
CA HIS A 255 12.65 -32.98 9.01
C HIS A 255 12.37 -31.64 8.32
N TRP A 256 13.20 -31.29 7.32
CA TRP A 256 13.22 -30.00 6.65
C TRP A 256 11.85 -29.49 6.17
N VAL A 257 10.92 -30.39 5.84
CA VAL A 257 9.53 -30.03 5.47
C VAL A 257 8.82 -29.28 6.58
N GLY A 258 9.06 -29.64 7.85
CA GLY A 258 8.50 -28.92 9.00
C GLY A 258 9.03 -27.50 9.10
N LEU A 259 10.32 -27.29 8.82
CA LEU A 259 10.94 -25.96 8.77
C LEU A 259 10.36 -25.12 7.62
N VAL A 260 10.22 -25.69 6.43
CA VAL A 260 9.57 -25.03 5.26
C VAL A 260 8.13 -24.65 5.58
N PHE A 261 7.39 -25.54 6.25
CA PHE A 261 6.01 -25.30 6.64
C PHE A 261 5.89 -24.17 7.67
N GLY A 262 6.76 -24.14 8.68
CA GLY A 262 6.83 -23.04 9.64
C GLY A 262 7.15 -21.69 8.98
N LEU A 263 8.09 -21.69 8.02
CA LEU A 263 8.45 -20.51 7.23
C LEU A 263 7.26 -20.04 6.36
N GLY A 264 6.54 -20.97 5.73
CA GLY A 264 5.32 -20.69 4.96
C GLY A 264 4.20 -20.11 5.82
N MET A 265 3.92 -20.70 7.00
CA MET A 265 2.91 -20.20 7.94
C MET A 265 3.24 -18.78 8.43
N LEU A 266 4.51 -18.51 8.74
CA LEU A 266 4.89 -17.17 9.16
C LEU A 266 4.72 -16.15 8.03
N THR A 267 5.16 -16.49 6.81
CA THR A 267 4.99 -15.56 5.67
C THR A 267 3.52 -15.28 5.36
N PHE A 268 2.64 -16.27 5.55
CA PHE A 268 1.20 -16.06 5.48
C PHE A 268 0.74 -15.02 6.51
N GLY A 269 1.20 -15.15 7.74
CA GLY A 269 0.91 -14.23 8.83
C GLY A 269 1.42 -12.81 8.60
N VAL A 270 2.63 -12.65 8.06
CA VAL A 270 3.24 -11.34 7.76
C VAL A 270 2.50 -10.62 6.65
N VAL A 271 2.16 -11.32 5.55
CA VAL A 271 1.46 -10.72 4.42
C VAL A 271 0.04 -10.31 4.80
N THR A 272 -0.68 -11.16 5.54
CA THR A 272 -2.04 -10.87 6.00
C THR A 272 -2.05 -9.79 7.09
N GLY A 273 -1.19 -9.90 8.11
CA GLY A 273 -1.06 -8.92 9.19
C GLY A 273 -0.67 -7.54 8.67
N GLY A 274 0.28 -7.48 7.73
CA GLY A 274 0.70 -6.22 7.12
C GLY A 274 -0.40 -5.55 6.30
N SER A 275 -1.13 -6.33 5.50
CA SER A 275 -2.25 -5.83 4.69
C SER A 275 -3.40 -5.31 5.56
N ILE A 276 -3.66 -5.97 6.69
CA ILE A 276 -4.71 -5.55 7.64
C ILE A 276 -4.31 -4.29 8.37
N ALA A 277 -3.05 -4.16 8.82
CA ALA A 277 -2.56 -2.97 9.50
C ALA A 277 -2.65 -1.71 8.61
N VAL A 278 -2.29 -1.82 7.33
CA VAL A 278 -2.43 -0.72 6.37
C VAL A 278 -3.90 -0.40 6.12
N SER A 279 -4.73 -1.42 5.90
CA SER A 279 -6.16 -1.21 5.64
C SER A 279 -6.90 -0.61 6.84
N TYR A 280 -6.50 -0.97 8.06
CA TYR A 280 -7.05 -0.40 9.28
C TYR A 280 -6.72 1.09 9.40
N ASN A 281 -5.48 1.49 9.10
CA ASN A 281 -5.11 2.90 9.05
C ASN A 281 -5.94 3.67 8.02
N VAL A 282 -6.13 3.10 6.82
CA VAL A 282 -6.95 3.74 5.77
C VAL A 282 -8.42 3.86 6.19
N ASP A 283 -8.99 2.88 6.89
CA ASP A 283 -10.39 2.92 7.33
C ASP A 283 -10.62 3.89 8.51
N CYS A 284 -9.57 4.29 9.25
CA CYS A 284 -9.66 5.21 10.39
C CYS A 284 -9.55 6.70 10.03
N PHE A 285 -9.06 7.05 8.83
CA PHE A 285 -8.78 8.44 8.40
C PHE A 285 -9.46 8.77 7.07
#